data_AF-A0A6P6UXU4-F1
#
_entry.id   AF-A0A6P6UXU4-F1
#
_cell.length_a   1.000
_cell.length_b   1.000
_cell.length_c   1.000
_cell.angle_alpha   90.00
_cell.angle_beta   90.00
_cell.angle_gamma   90.00
#
_symmetry.space_group_name_H-M   'P 1'
#
loop_
_entity.id
_entity.type
_entity.pdbx_description
1 polymer ?
#
loop_
_entity_poly.entity_id
_entity_poly.type
_entity_poly.pdbx_seq_one_letter_code
_entity_poly.pdbx_strand_id
1 'polypeptide(L)'
;MDWQGQKLAEQLMQIMLVSFAVVAFISGFVLGSFQIMLLIYASGVLLTSLITVPNWPFFNRHPLKWLDPSEAEKHPKPVSANTSSKKKTGKK
;
A
#
# COMPACT_ATOMS: atom_id res chain seq x y z
N MET A 1 -8.27 2.85 -4.63
CA MET A 1 -7.21 3.83 -4.38
C MET A 1 -6.63 4.13 -5.73
N ASP A 2 -6.56 5.40 -6.11
CA ASP A 2 -5.82 5.78 -7.30
C ASP A 2 -4.30 5.70 -7.05
N TRP A 3 -3.49 5.83 -8.10
CA TRP A 3 -2.03 5.68 -7.98
C TRP A 3 -1.39 6.71 -7.02
N GLN A 4 -1.93 7.93 -6.97
CA GLN A 4 -1.43 8.96 -6.06
C GLN A 4 -1.84 8.67 -4.61
N GLY A 5 -3.07 8.21 -4.41
CA GLY A 5 -3.60 7.74 -3.14
C GLY A 5 -2.81 6.57 -2.58
N GLN A 6 -2.38 5.63 -3.43
CA GLN A 6 -1.54 4.50 -3.02
C GLN A 6 -0.17 4.98 -2.49
N LYS A 7 0.49 5.91 -3.21
CA LYS A 7 1.74 6.53 -2.75
C LYS A 7 1.56 7.24 -1.40
N LEU A 8 0.47 7.98 -1.25
CA LEU A 8 0.14 8.65 0.01
C LEU A 8 -0.10 7.65 1.15
N ALA A 9 -0.84 6.57 0.89
CA ALA A 9 -1.11 5.51 1.86
C ALA A 9 0.19 4.85 2.35
N GLU A 10 1.14 4.59 1.44
CA GLU A 10 2.46 4.02 1.78
C GLU A 10 3.28 4.96 2.66
N GLN A 11 3.34 6.26 2.31
CA GLN A 11 4.04 7.26 3.11
C GLN A 11 3.42 7.40 4.50
N LEU A 12 2.09 7.45 4.59
CA LEU A 12 1.37 7.54 5.85
C LEU A 12 1.61 6.31 6.72
N MET A 13 1.58 5.12 6.13
CA MET A 13 1.86 3.86 6.83
C MET A 13 3.25 3.87 7.48
N GLN A 14 4.29 4.27 6.73
CA GLN A 14 5.65 4.35 7.25
C GLN A 14 5.76 5.34 8.41
N ILE A 15 5.24 6.55 8.23
CA ILE A 15 5.30 7.61 9.26
C ILE A 15 4.57 7.15 10.53
N MET A 16 3.36 6.61 10.39
CA MET A 16 2.57 6.16 11.53
C MET A 16 3.26 5.01 12.26
N LEU A 17 3.70 3.95 11.57
CA LEU A 17 4.34 2.81 12.22
C LEU A 17 5.64 3.21 12.94
N VAL A 18 6.47 4.06 12.32
CA VAL A 18 7.70 4.55 12.98
C VAL A 18 7.35 5.39 14.21
N SER A 19 6.36 6.27 14.13
CA SER A 19 5.95 7.09 15.29
C SER A 19 5.45 6.23 16.45
N PHE A 20 4.59 5.23 16.18
CA PHE A 20 4.13 4.31 17.21
C PHE A 20 5.25 3.43 17.76
N ALA A 21 6.21 3.00 16.93
CA ALA A 21 7.37 2.24 17.39
C ALA A 21 8.22 3.07 18.38
N VAL A 22 8.47 4.34 18.07
CA VAL A 22 9.22 5.25 18.96
C VAL A 22 8.48 5.45 20.29
N VAL A 23 7.17 5.72 20.24
CA VAL A 23 6.36 5.91 21.47
C VAL A 23 6.30 4.64 22.30
N ALA A 24 6.07 3.48 21.66
CA ALA A 24 6.05 2.18 22.33
C ALA A 24 7.39 1.89 23.01
N PHE A 25 8.51 2.15 22.32
CA PHE A 25 9.84 1.91 22.86
C PHE A 25 10.13 2.80 24.07
N ILE A 26 9.89 4.12 23.97
CA ILE A 26 10.13 5.06 25.07
C ILE A 26 9.29 4.70 26.29
N SER A 27 7.98 4.48 26.10
CA SER A 27 7.07 4.13 27.19
C SER A 27 7.41 2.78 27.80
N GLY A 28 7.62 1.75 26.99
CA GLY A 28 8.03 0.42 27.45
C GLY A 28 9.35 0.43 28.21
N PHE A 29 10.32 1.25 27.77
CA PHE A 29 11.60 1.41 28.43
C PHE A 29 11.46 2.11 29.79
N VAL A 30 10.73 3.23 29.85
CA VAL A 30 10.50 3.98 31.11
C VAL A 30 9.75 3.13 32.14
N LEU A 31 8.78 2.32 31.70
CA LEU A 31 8.01 1.43 32.57
C LEU A 31 8.69 0.07 32.82
N GLY A 32 9.80 -0.23 32.13
CA GLY A 32 10.47 -1.53 32.19
C GLY A 32 9.61 -2.72 31.75
N SER A 33 8.57 -2.50 30.93
CA SER A 33 7.58 -3.51 30.55
C SER A 33 7.51 -3.73 29.05
N PHE A 34 7.96 -4.91 28.62
CA PHE A 34 7.83 -5.36 27.23
C PHE A 34 6.37 -5.55 26.80
N GLN A 35 5.48 -5.93 27.74
CA GLN A 35 4.05 -6.06 27.46
C GLN A 35 3.43 -4.71 27.09
N ILE A 36 3.76 -3.64 27.81
CA ILE A 36 3.27 -2.29 27.49
C ILE A 36 3.80 -1.83 26.14
N MET A 37 5.08 -2.07 25.85
CA MET A 37 5.67 -1.78 24.54
C MET A 37 4.89 -2.48 23.41
N LEU A 38 4.63 -3.78 23.56
CA LEU A 38 3.88 -4.55 22.57
C LEU A 38 2.44 -4.07 22.41
N LEU A 39 1.73 -3.78 23.50
CA LEU A 39 0.35 -3.32 23.45
C LEU A 39 0.23 -1.98 22.72
N ILE A 40 1.12 -1.03 23.02
CA ILE A 40 1.14 0.28 22.36
C ILE A 40 1.47 0.11 20.88
N TYR A 41 2.51 -0.66 20.55
CA TYR A 41 2.88 -0.87 19.15
C TYR A 41 1.78 -1.61 18.37
N ALA A 42 1.19 -2.65 18.93
CA ALA A 42 0.08 -3.39 18.32
C ALA A 42 -1.14 -2.50 18.09
N SER A 43 -1.49 -1.63 19.05
CA SER A 43 -2.55 -0.64 18.86
C SER A 43 -2.24 0.32 17.71
N GLY A 44 -0.98 0.73 17.57
CA GLY A 44 -0.50 1.55 16.47
C GLY A 44 -0.60 0.86 15.11
N VAL A 45 -0.25 -0.42 15.03
CA VAL A 45 -0.41 -1.24 13.82
C VAL A 45 -1.88 -1.35 13.43
N LEU A 46 -2.77 -1.63 14.39
CA LEU A 46 -4.21 -1.72 14.13
C LEU A 46 -4.78 -0.40 13.61
N LEU A 47 -4.46 0.73 14.27
CA LEU A 47 -4.88 2.06 13.85
C LEU A 47 -4.33 2.42 12.47
N THR A 48 -3.04 2.18 12.23
CA THR A 48 -2.42 2.43 10.93
C THR A 48 -3.10 1.61 9.84
N SER A 49 -3.33 0.32 10.08
CA SER A 49 -4.02 -0.57 9.15
C SER A 49 -5.42 -0.07 8.82
N LEU A 50 -6.21 0.31 9.84
CA LEU A 50 -7.56 0.88 9.65
C LEU A 50 -7.55 2.14 8.78
N ILE A 51 -6.48 2.95 8.85
CA ILE A 51 -6.38 4.19 8.08
C ILE A 51 -5.84 3.95 6.66
N THR A 52 -4.84 3.09 6.48
CA THR A 52 -4.10 2.98 5.21
C THR A 52 -4.53 1.81 4.34
N VAL A 53 -5.18 0.77 4.89
CA VAL A 53 -5.56 -0.42 4.12
C VAL A 53 -6.92 -0.28 3.42
N PRO A 54 -8.00 0.22 4.07
CA PRO A 54 -9.28 0.36 3.40
C PRO A 54 -9.24 1.42 2.30
N ASN A 55 -9.99 1.20 1.23
CA ASN A 55 -10.07 2.13 0.11
C ASN A 55 -10.97 3.35 0.42
N TRP A 56 -10.49 4.23 1.31
CA TRP A 56 -11.21 5.44 1.68
C TRP A 56 -11.36 6.42 0.52
N PRO A 57 -12.44 7.22 0.48
CA PRO A 57 -12.67 8.17 -0.61
C PRO A 57 -11.56 9.23 -0.75
N PHE A 58 -10.85 9.57 0.33
CA PHE A 58 -9.75 10.54 0.27
C PHE A 58 -8.50 10.03 -0.47
N PHE A 59 -8.35 8.72 -0.68
CA PHE A 59 -7.30 8.12 -1.52
C PHE A 59 -7.71 7.97 -3.00
N ASN A 60 -8.84 8.57 -3.40
CA ASN A 60 -9.37 8.48 -4.77
C ASN A 60 -9.65 9.88 -5.36
N ARG A 61 -8.85 10.88 -5.00
CA ARG A 61 -9.05 12.29 -5.43
C ARG A 61 -8.54 12.58 -6.84
N HIS A 62 -7.80 11.66 -7.45
CA HIS A 62 -7.17 11.83 -8.75
C HIS A 62 -7.67 10.75 -9.72
N PRO A 63 -8.88 10.95 -10.31
CA PRO A 63 -9.44 9.99 -11.25
C PRO A 63 -8.51 9.85 -12.46
N LEU A 64 -8.09 8.61 -12.74
CA LEU A 64 -7.23 8.29 -13.86
C LEU A 64 -8.04 8.34 -15.16
N LYS A 65 -7.64 9.22 -16.09
CA LYS A 65 -8.15 9.18 -17.46
C LYS A 65 -7.37 8.13 -18.24
N TRP A 66 -8.00 6.98 -18.44
CA TRP A 66 -7.45 5.93 -19.29
C TRP A 66 -7.48 6.35 -20.76
N LEU A 67 -6.51 5.87 -21.53
CA LEU A 67 -6.49 6.07 -22.98
C LEU A 67 -7.63 5.28 -23.61
N ASP A 68 -8.28 5.85 -24.63
CA ASP A 68 -9.35 5.16 -25.34
C ASP A 68 -8.84 3.84 -25.95
N PRO A 69 -9.61 2.74 -25.89
CA PRO A 69 -9.16 1.42 -26.36
C PRO A 69 -8.63 1.43 -27.80
N SER A 70 -9.26 2.22 -28.69
CA SER A 70 -8.84 2.36 -30.09
C SER A 70 -7.48 3.04 -30.26
N GLU A 71 -7.13 3.97 -29.37
CA GLU A 71 -5.82 4.64 -29.38
C GLU A 71 -4.77 3.76 -28.69
N ALA A 72 -5.17 2.93 -27.72
CA ALA A 72 -4.30 1.94 -27.09
C ALA A 72 -3.87 0.80 -28.05
N GLU A 73 -4.68 0.46 -29.06
CA GLU A 73 -4.31 -0.52 -30.10
C GLU A 73 -3.32 0.05 -31.13
N LYS A 74 -3.41 1.35 -31.44
CA LYS A 74 -2.49 2.03 -32.37
C LYS A 74 -1.09 2.25 -31.82
N HIS A 75 -0.97 2.31 -30.49
CA HIS A 75 0.30 2.42 -29.78
C HIS A 75 0.63 1.06 -29.14
N PRO A 76 1.27 0.11 -29.87
CA PRO A 76 1.60 -1.18 -29.30
C PRO A 76 2.46 -0.97 -28.05
N LYS A 77 2.00 -1.53 -26.92
CA LYS A 77 2.73 -1.47 -25.64
C LYS A 77 4.17 -1.92 -25.89
N PRO A 78 5.20 -1.18 -25.41
CA PRO A 78 6.57 -1.65 -25.54
C PRO A 78 6.66 -3.02 -24.90
N VAL A 79 7.10 -4.01 -25.68
CA VAL A 79 7.24 -5.40 -25.22
C VAL A 79 8.31 -5.38 -24.14
N SER A 80 7.88 -5.41 -22.88
CA SER A 80 8.78 -5.60 -21.76
C SER A 80 9.34 -7.01 -21.89
N ALA A 81 10.59 -7.11 -22.34
CA ALA A 81 11.32 -8.35 -22.49
C ALA A 81 11.58 -8.96 -21.10
N ASN A 82 10.57 -9.64 -20.55
CA ASN A 82 10.69 -10.68 -19.52
C ASN A 82 9.30 -11.19 -19.13
N THR A 83 8.70 -12.04 -19.98
CA THR A 83 7.98 -13.23 -19.48
C THR A 83 7.99 -14.27 -20.60
N SER A 84 9.02 -15.11 -20.56
CA SER A 84 9.08 -16.37 -21.26
C SER A 84 7.90 -17.29 -20.87
N SER A 85 7.30 -17.89 -21.90
CA SER A 85 6.66 -19.20 -21.89
C SER A 85 5.52 -19.48 -20.90
N LYS A 86 4.27 -19.37 -21.40
CA LYS A 86 3.29 -20.45 -21.20
C LYS A 86 2.33 -20.56 -22.39
N LYS A 87 2.82 -21.15 -23.47
CA LYS A 87 2.02 -21.70 -24.57
C LYS A 87 1.63 -23.13 -24.21
N LYS A 88 0.33 -23.43 -24.12
CA LYS A 88 -0.34 -24.72 -24.46
C LYS A 88 -1.86 -24.57 -24.21
N THR A 89 -2.69 -24.38 -25.23
CA THR A 89 -3.36 -25.38 -26.12
C THR A 89 -4.72 -25.85 -25.59
N GLY A 90 -5.76 -25.74 -26.43
CA GLY A 90 -7.08 -26.40 -26.29
C GLY A 90 -8.21 -25.54 -26.88
N LYS A 91 -8.38 -25.46 -28.20
CA LYS A 91 -9.20 -26.35 -29.06
C LYS A 91 -10.70 -26.31 -28.71
N LYS A 92 -11.46 -25.51 -29.48
CA LYS A 92 -12.70 -25.93 -30.18
C LYS A 92 -13.04 -24.90 -31.24
#